data_AF-A0A2H0TQE8-F1
#
_entry.id   AF-A0A2H0TQE8-F1
#
_cell.length_a   1.000
_cell.length_b   1.000
_cell.length_c   1.000
_cell.angle_alpha   90.00
_cell.angle_beta   90.00
_cell.angle_gamma   90.00
#
_symmetry.space_group_name_H-M   'P 1'
#
loop_
_entity.id
_entity.type
_entity.pdbx_description
1 polymer ?
#
loop_
_entity_poly.entity_id
_entity_poly.type
_entity_poly.pdbx_seq_one_letter_code
_entity_poly.pdbx_strand_id
1 'polypeptide(L)'
;MPERIISGKEIFALRLIDQHSNKVLADNPGILDDIAGGELSTEEIAIKYEVARKYGVTPEIAKSIIKGIGQREFSAEERAKIFEPRVRESRQRGGYTTLAAGTGVHGLTESQRRDASHKAGSVAGPQSYKERFGLFGLDKETLRKRIASSMRGKETSWFNPNNVRDGKTEAEYALFLVSQPDYQLHKGDVVSPDYTKIMGAVNAIFGRNRSRAAVKGFFENEKMRNR
;
A
#
# COMPACT_ATOMS: atom_id res chain seq x y z
N MET A 1 9.13 -23.63 -10.63
CA MET A 1 9.36 -22.97 -9.34
C MET A 1 10.45 -23.75 -8.62
N PRO A 2 11.51 -23.15 -8.08
CA PRO A 2 12.35 -23.87 -7.14
C PRO A 2 11.52 -24.06 -5.87
N GLU A 3 11.20 -25.31 -5.54
CA GLU A 3 10.53 -25.66 -4.29
C GLU A 3 11.39 -25.16 -3.13
N ARG A 4 10.82 -24.32 -2.25
CA ARG A 4 11.48 -23.94 -1.02
C ARG A 4 11.68 -25.22 -0.21
N ILE A 5 12.93 -25.63 -0.02
CA ILE A 5 13.27 -26.77 0.81
C ILE A 5 13.00 -26.36 2.27
N ILE A 6 11.88 -26.84 2.80
CA ILE A 6 11.50 -26.64 4.20
C ILE A 6 12.38 -27.55 5.05
N SER A 7 13.03 -26.98 6.07
CA SER A 7 13.90 -27.78 6.96
C SER A 7 13.06 -28.77 7.77
N GLY A 8 13.66 -29.90 8.19
CA GLY A 8 12.97 -30.87 9.05
C GLY A 8 12.44 -30.27 10.36
N LYS A 9 13.12 -29.23 10.89
CA LYS A 9 12.68 -28.47 12.07
C LYS A 9 11.44 -27.62 11.79
N GLU A 10 11.36 -26.98 10.62
CA GLU A 10 10.16 -26.24 10.21
C GLU A 10 8.98 -27.20 9.96
N ILE A 11 9.21 -28.36 9.34
CA ILE A 11 8.17 -29.39 9.16
C ILE A 11 7.64 -29.86 10.52
N PHE A 12 8.53 -30.13 11.47
CA PHE A 12 8.16 -30.54 12.83
C PHE A 12 7.35 -29.43 13.53
N ALA A 13 7.78 -28.18 13.45
CA ALA A 13 7.07 -27.04 14.03
C ALA A 13 5.66 -26.85 13.42
N LEU A 14 5.53 -27.00 12.10
CA LEU A 14 4.24 -26.93 11.41
C LEU A 14 3.30 -28.05 11.83
N ARG A 15 3.81 -29.28 11.96
CA ARG A 15 3.02 -30.42 12.47
C ARG A 15 2.58 -30.21 13.91
N LEU A 16 3.45 -29.66 14.75
CA LEU A 16 3.12 -29.32 16.13
C LEU A 16 1.99 -28.27 16.17
N ILE A 17 2.09 -27.24 15.33
CA ILE A 17 1.05 -26.21 15.19
C ILE A 17 -0.27 -26.84 14.77
N ASP A 18 -0.30 -27.68 13.75
CA ASP A 18 -1.54 -28.32 13.27
C ASP A 18 -2.17 -29.22 14.33
N GLN A 19 -1.37 -30.06 14.98
CA GLN A 19 -1.85 -30.98 16.01
C GLN A 19 -2.44 -30.23 17.20
N HIS A 20 -1.78 -29.17 17.64
CA HIS A 20 -2.25 -28.39 18.78
C HIS A 20 -3.37 -27.41 18.42
N SER A 21 -3.46 -26.91 17.19
CA SER A 21 -4.50 -25.96 16.77
C SER A 21 -5.91 -26.52 16.94
N ASN A 22 -6.14 -27.78 16.56
CA ASN A 22 -7.43 -28.43 16.76
C ASN A 22 -7.81 -28.54 18.23
N LYS A 23 -6.86 -28.98 19.05
CA LYS A 23 -7.10 -29.19 20.48
C LYS A 23 -7.32 -27.86 21.20
N VAL A 24 -6.51 -26.86 20.90
CA VAL A 24 -6.61 -25.50 21.45
C VAL A 24 -7.95 -24.87 21.10
N LEU A 25 -8.38 -25.02 19.84
CA LEU A 25 -9.66 -24.49 19.37
C LEU A 25 -10.85 -25.22 20.01
N ALA A 26 -10.80 -26.54 20.11
CA ALA A 26 -11.85 -27.34 20.74
C ALA A 26 -12.02 -26.98 22.23
N ASP A 27 -10.91 -26.80 22.94
CA ASP A 27 -10.92 -26.45 24.36
C ASP A 27 -11.29 -24.97 24.60
N ASN A 28 -11.16 -24.10 23.59
CA ASN A 28 -11.36 -22.65 23.71
C ASN A 28 -12.02 -22.07 22.44
N PRO A 29 -13.33 -22.33 22.20
CA PRO A 29 -14.00 -21.90 20.97
C PRO A 29 -14.03 -20.38 20.78
N GLY A 30 -14.02 -19.60 21.87
CA GLY A 30 -14.00 -18.13 21.83
C GLY A 30 -12.73 -17.52 21.20
N ILE A 31 -11.69 -18.33 20.93
CA ILE A 31 -10.52 -17.88 20.16
C ILE A 31 -10.94 -17.35 18.78
N LEU A 32 -11.95 -17.94 18.14
CA LEU A 32 -12.40 -17.47 16.83
C LEU A 32 -13.06 -16.11 16.90
N ASP A 33 -13.85 -15.86 17.94
CA ASP A 33 -14.50 -14.56 18.15
C ASP A 33 -13.45 -13.48 18.40
N ASP A 34 -12.43 -13.77 19.21
CA ASP A 34 -11.33 -12.84 19.46
C ASP A 34 -10.47 -12.58 18.21
N ILE A 35 -10.24 -13.60 17.38
CA ILE A 35 -9.55 -13.44 16.10
C ILE A 35 -10.41 -12.59 15.16
N ALA A 36 -11.70 -12.90 15.02
CA ALA A 36 -12.63 -12.20 14.13
C ALA A 36 -12.84 -10.74 14.56
N GLY A 37 -12.85 -10.47 15.86
CA GLY A 37 -12.95 -9.12 16.41
C GLY A 37 -11.73 -8.25 16.08
N GLY A 38 -10.56 -8.85 15.88
CA GLY A 38 -9.34 -8.14 15.46
C GLY A 38 -8.73 -7.20 16.50
N GLU A 39 -9.38 -7.05 17.67
CA GLU A 39 -8.94 -6.19 18.78
C GLU A 39 -7.70 -6.74 19.46
N LEU A 40 -7.56 -8.06 19.56
CA LEU A 40 -6.43 -8.74 20.19
C LEU A 40 -5.47 -9.30 19.13
N SER A 41 -4.17 -9.16 19.39
CA SER A 41 -3.12 -9.74 18.55
C SER A 41 -3.03 -11.23 18.83
N THR A 42 -2.41 -11.98 17.92
CA THR A 42 -2.24 -13.44 18.12
C THR A 42 -1.46 -13.79 19.39
N GLU A 43 -0.61 -12.87 19.86
CA GLU A 43 0.12 -12.99 21.11
C GLU A 43 -0.77 -12.70 22.33
N GLU A 44 -1.56 -11.63 22.29
CA GLU A 44 -2.52 -11.29 23.34
C GLU A 44 -3.59 -12.39 23.49
N ILE A 45 -4.06 -12.97 22.39
CA ILE A 45 -4.98 -14.11 22.41
C ILE A 45 -4.29 -15.34 23.01
N ALA A 46 -3.05 -15.64 22.61
CA ALA A 46 -2.29 -16.76 23.18
C ALA A 46 -2.09 -16.63 24.70
N ILE A 47 -1.88 -15.40 25.20
CA ILE A 47 -1.79 -15.08 26.63
C ILE A 47 -3.15 -15.21 27.31
N LYS A 48 -4.21 -14.61 26.74
CA LYS A 48 -5.58 -14.63 27.28
C LYS A 48 -6.08 -16.06 27.52
N TYR A 49 -5.79 -16.98 26.61
CA TYR A 49 -6.19 -18.39 26.73
C TYR A 49 -5.11 -19.29 27.36
N GLU A 50 -4.00 -18.71 27.83
CA GLU A 50 -2.89 -19.40 28.48
C GLU A 50 -2.31 -20.58 27.66
N VAL A 51 -2.28 -20.44 26.33
CA VAL A 51 -1.94 -21.55 25.41
C VAL A 51 -0.56 -22.12 25.69
N ALA A 52 0.43 -21.27 25.97
CA ALA A 52 1.79 -21.72 26.29
C ALA A 52 1.80 -22.65 27.52
N ARG A 53 1.13 -22.24 28.60
CA ARG A 53 1.07 -22.98 29.86
C ARG A 53 0.25 -24.27 29.72
N LYS A 54 -0.95 -24.18 29.15
CA LYS A 54 -1.88 -25.33 29.06
C LYS A 54 -1.37 -26.44 28.15
N TYR A 55 -0.63 -26.10 27.10
CA TYR A 55 -0.17 -27.07 26.11
C TYR A 55 1.33 -27.35 26.18
N GLY A 56 2.04 -26.78 27.18
CA GLY A 56 3.46 -27.06 27.40
C GLY A 56 4.36 -26.60 26.26
N VAL A 57 4.02 -25.47 25.62
CA VAL A 57 4.74 -24.91 24.48
C VAL A 57 5.32 -23.54 24.80
N THR A 58 6.32 -23.11 24.04
CA THR A 58 6.88 -21.75 24.21
C THR A 58 5.87 -20.67 23.79
N PRO A 59 5.99 -19.43 24.27
CA PRO A 59 5.14 -18.32 23.84
C PRO A 59 5.13 -18.10 22.33
N GLU A 60 6.26 -18.30 21.65
CA GLU A 60 6.38 -18.18 20.20
C GLU A 60 5.58 -19.27 19.46
N ILE A 61 5.60 -20.49 19.99
CA ILE A 61 4.81 -21.60 19.46
C ILE A 61 3.32 -21.35 19.73
N ALA A 62 2.95 -20.89 20.93
CA ALA A 62 1.58 -20.53 21.28
C ALA A 62 1.01 -19.46 20.34
N LYS A 63 1.78 -18.40 20.07
CA LYS A 63 1.43 -17.36 19.10
C LYS A 63 1.27 -17.93 17.68
N SER A 64 2.13 -18.87 17.30
CA SER A 64 2.08 -19.52 15.99
C SER A 64 0.87 -20.46 15.85
N ILE A 65 0.44 -21.10 16.94
CA ILE A 65 -0.80 -21.88 17.01
C ILE A 65 -2.02 -20.99 16.76
N ILE A 66 -2.16 -19.87 17.47
CA ILE A 66 -3.27 -18.93 17.25
C ILE A 66 -3.28 -18.41 15.80
N LYS A 67 -2.09 -18.10 15.27
CA LYS A 67 -1.96 -17.71 13.86
C LYS A 67 -2.39 -18.83 12.91
N GLY A 68 -2.02 -20.08 13.19
CA GLY A 68 -2.42 -21.26 12.41
C GLY A 68 -3.93 -21.45 12.39
N ILE A 69 -4.59 -21.34 13.55
CA ILE A 69 -6.06 -21.36 13.67
C ILE A 69 -6.67 -20.28 12.76
N GLY A 70 -6.20 -19.03 12.87
CA GLY A 70 -6.69 -17.96 12.01
C GLY A 70 -6.45 -18.19 10.51
N GLN A 71 -5.35 -18.85 10.13
CA GLN A 71 -5.05 -19.17 8.74
C GLN A 71 -5.94 -20.27 8.16
N ARG A 72 -6.44 -21.17 9.01
CA ARG A 72 -7.27 -22.29 8.60
C ARG A 72 -8.75 -21.93 8.55
N GLU A 73 -9.23 -21.21 9.55
CA GLU A 73 -10.66 -20.94 9.72
C GLU A 73 -11.13 -19.72 8.92
N PHE A 74 -10.23 -18.79 8.58
CA PHE A 74 -10.56 -17.61 7.79
C PHE A 74 -9.86 -17.63 6.44
N SER A 75 -10.57 -17.24 5.38
CA SER A 75 -9.99 -17.03 4.06
C SER A 75 -8.96 -15.90 4.03
N ALA A 76 -8.16 -15.82 2.97
CA ALA A 76 -7.19 -14.74 2.82
C ALA A 76 -7.85 -13.34 2.80
N GLU A 77 -9.06 -13.23 2.24
CA GLU A 77 -9.82 -11.98 2.17
C GLU A 77 -10.39 -11.57 3.54
N GLU A 78 -10.92 -12.52 4.30
CA GLU A 78 -11.41 -12.27 5.66
C GLU A 78 -10.28 -11.84 6.59
N ARG A 79 -9.14 -12.54 6.53
CA ARG A 79 -7.95 -12.15 7.29
C ARG A 79 -7.46 -10.74 6.92
N ALA A 80 -7.51 -10.39 5.63
CA ALA A 80 -7.16 -9.04 5.21
C ALA A 80 -8.08 -8.02 5.89
N LYS A 81 -9.40 -8.22 5.86
CA LYS A 81 -10.36 -7.31 6.52
C LYS A 81 -10.17 -7.22 8.03
N ILE A 82 -9.96 -8.35 8.71
CA ILE A 82 -9.75 -8.42 10.17
C ILE A 82 -8.50 -7.65 10.59
N PHE A 83 -7.37 -7.86 9.90
CA PHE A 83 -6.07 -7.33 10.34
C PHE A 83 -5.66 -6.02 9.65
N GLU A 84 -6.29 -5.61 8.55
CA GLU A 84 -5.93 -4.41 7.79
C GLU A 84 -5.96 -3.11 8.61
N PRO A 85 -6.97 -2.84 9.47
CA PRO A 85 -6.98 -1.63 10.31
C PRO A 85 -5.72 -1.53 11.19
N ARG A 86 -5.33 -2.65 11.81
CA ARG A 86 -4.20 -2.71 12.74
C ARG A 86 -2.85 -2.69 12.02
N VAL A 87 -2.76 -3.34 10.87
CA VAL A 87 -1.58 -3.26 10.00
C VAL A 87 -1.38 -1.83 9.50
N ARG A 88 -2.47 -1.13 9.15
CA ARG A 88 -2.41 0.28 8.74
C ARG A 88 -1.94 1.17 9.89
N GLU A 89 -2.49 1.01 11.08
CA GLU A 89 -2.12 1.79 12.26
C GLU A 89 -0.66 1.54 12.68
N SER A 90 -0.23 0.27 12.74
CA SER A 90 1.15 -0.11 13.05
C SER A 90 2.14 0.46 12.03
N ARG A 91 1.82 0.40 10.73
CA ARG A 91 2.64 1.01 9.68
C ARG A 91 2.73 2.53 9.82
N GLN A 92 1.61 3.19 10.14
CA GLN A 92 1.60 4.63 10.36
C GLN A 92 2.45 5.01 11.58
N ARG A 93 2.27 4.35 12.73
CA ARG A 93 3.11 4.58 13.92
C ARG A 93 4.58 4.32 13.64
N GLY A 94 4.91 3.21 12.98
CA GLY A 94 6.28 2.89 12.60
C GLY A 94 6.91 3.95 11.70
N GLY A 95 6.14 4.49 10.76
CA GLY A 95 6.57 5.61 9.91
C GLY A 95 6.86 6.87 10.73
N TYR A 96 5.97 7.23 11.65
CA TYR A 96 6.16 8.41 12.50
C TYR A 96 7.31 8.24 13.51
N THR A 97 7.50 7.05 14.09
CA THR A 97 8.61 6.80 15.02
C THR A 97 9.95 6.79 14.32
N THR A 98 10.05 6.19 13.12
CA THR A 98 11.29 6.22 12.33
C THR A 98 11.64 7.62 11.84
N LEU A 99 10.63 8.40 11.43
CA LEU A 99 10.80 9.82 11.11
C LEU A 99 11.28 10.63 12.32
N ALA A 100 10.61 10.49 13.47
CA ALA A 100 10.95 11.22 14.70
C ALA A 100 12.34 10.85 15.25
N ALA A 101 12.70 9.57 15.18
CA ALA A 101 14.02 9.10 15.60
C ALA A 101 15.13 9.42 14.58
N GLY A 102 14.80 9.96 13.40
CA GLY A 102 15.76 10.17 12.33
C GLY A 102 16.47 8.87 11.93
N THR A 103 15.75 7.75 11.88
CA THR A 103 16.29 6.43 11.54
C THR A 103 15.71 5.93 10.22
N GLY A 104 16.30 4.87 9.66
CA GLY A 104 15.93 4.39 8.32
C GLY A 104 16.25 5.44 7.24
N VAL A 105 15.36 5.60 6.24
CA VAL A 105 15.59 6.53 5.11
C VAL A 105 15.74 7.99 5.57
N HIS A 106 15.11 8.35 6.69
CA HIS A 106 15.16 9.69 7.26
C HIS A 106 16.50 10.02 7.94
N GLY A 107 17.24 8.98 8.38
CA GLY A 107 18.58 9.13 8.98
C GLY A 107 19.74 9.10 8.01
N LEU A 108 19.48 8.77 6.74
CA LEU A 108 20.54 8.66 5.74
C LEU A 108 20.95 10.03 5.22
N THR A 109 22.26 10.19 4.99
CA THR A 109 22.78 11.31 4.20
C THR A 109 22.37 11.19 2.73
N GLU A 110 22.50 12.26 1.96
CA GLU A 110 22.17 12.25 0.53
C GLU A 110 23.00 11.21 -0.26
N SER A 111 24.29 11.10 0.06
CA SER A 111 25.17 10.09 -0.56
C SER A 111 24.70 8.67 -0.26
N GLN A 112 24.38 8.38 1.01
CA GLN A 112 23.88 7.06 1.41
C GLN A 112 22.53 6.73 0.76
N ARG A 113 21.66 7.73 0.56
CA ARG A 113 20.40 7.56 -0.19
C ARG A 113 20.66 7.23 -1.66
N ARG A 114 21.60 7.91 -2.32
CA ARG A 114 21.98 7.61 -3.71
C ARG A 114 22.56 6.21 -3.84
N ASP A 115 23.46 5.81 -2.96
CA ASP A 115 24.07 4.48 -3.00
C ASP A 115 23.05 3.37 -2.74
N ALA A 116 22.14 3.57 -1.78
CA ALA A 116 21.05 2.63 -1.53
C ALA A 116 20.11 2.53 -2.74
N SER A 117 19.78 3.66 -3.38
CA SER A 117 18.95 3.67 -4.59
C SER A 117 19.65 2.97 -5.76
N HIS A 118 20.94 3.21 -5.95
CA HIS A 118 21.74 2.54 -6.98
C HIS A 118 21.78 1.02 -6.76
N LYS A 119 22.10 0.56 -5.54
CA LYS A 119 22.07 -0.88 -5.19
C LYS A 119 20.68 -1.49 -5.38
N ALA A 120 19.62 -0.78 -5.02
CA ALA A 120 18.26 -1.25 -5.24
C ALA A 120 17.95 -1.42 -6.73
N GLY A 121 18.38 -0.48 -7.58
CA GLY A 121 18.20 -0.55 -9.03
C GLY A 121 19.05 -1.62 -9.71
N SER A 122 20.31 -1.79 -9.31
CA SER A 122 21.26 -2.66 -9.98
C SER A 122 21.24 -4.11 -9.51
N VAL A 123 20.87 -4.36 -8.24
CA VAL A 123 20.88 -5.71 -7.64
C VAL A 123 19.46 -6.17 -7.32
N ALA A 124 18.73 -5.42 -6.50
CA ALA A 124 17.44 -5.88 -5.99
C ALA A 124 16.34 -5.88 -7.06
N GLY A 125 16.36 -4.94 -8.00
CA GLY A 125 15.41 -4.85 -9.12
C GLY A 125 15.47 -6.08 -10.04
N PRO A 126 16.64 -6.40 -10.62
CA PRO A 126 16.82 -7.60 -11.44
C PRO A 126 16.50 -8.89 -10.69
N GLN A 127 16.89 -9.00 -9.42
CA GLN A 127 16.57 -10.14 -8.57
C GLN A 127 15.04 -10.29 -8.40
N SER A 128 14.34 -9.20 -8.07
CA SER A 128 12.89 -9.19 -7.89
C SER A 128 12.14 -9.56 -9.18
N TYR A 129 12.66 -9.13 -10.34
CA TYR A 129 12.12 -9.53 -11.64
C TYR A 129 12.31 -11.03 -11.89
N LYS A 130 13.52 -11.55 -11.65
CA LYS A 130 13.87 -12.96 -11.84
C LYS A 130 13.07 -13.89 -10.93
N GLU A 131 12.88 -13.50 -9.67
CA GLU A 131 12.15 -14.28 -8.67
C GLU A 131 10.64 -14.04 -8.70
N ARG A 132 10.15 -13.15 -9.58
CA ARG A 132 8.74 -12.72 -9.64
C ARG A 132 8.20 -12.29 -8.28
N PHE A 133 8.97 -11.46 -7.58
CA PHE A 133 8.60 -10.90 -6.29
C PHE A 133 8.00 -9.49 -6.44
N GLY A 134 7.14 -9.09 -5.49
CA GLY A 134 6.53 -7.77 -5.49
C GLY A 134 5.65 -7.50 -6.71
N LEU A 135 5.89 -6.39 -7.42
CA LEU A 135 5.12 -6.00 -8.61
C LEU A 135 5.30 -6.99 -9.77
N PHE A 136 6.45 -7.66 -9.87
CA PHE A 136 6.76 -8.58 -10.96
C PHE A 136 6.10 -9.97 -10.80
N GLY A 137 5.54 -10.27 -9.62
CA GLY A 137 4.77 -11.48 -9.35
C GLY A 137 3.27 -11.36 -9.57
N LEU A 138 2.77 -10.15 -9.83
CA LEU A 138 1.35 -9.91 -10.05
C LEU A 138 0.96 -10.33 -11.48
N ASP A 139 -0.27 -10.78 -11.64
CA ASP A 139 -0.85 -10.97 -12.96
C ASP A 139 -0.99 -9.61 -13.69
N LYS A 140 -1.13 -9.67 -15.01
CA LYS A 140 -1.16 -8.47 -15.86
C LYS A 140 -2.28 -7.50 -15.49
N GLU A 141 -3.44 -7.99 -15.05
CA GLU A 141 -4.58 -7.14 -14.74
C GLU A 141 -4.37 -6.44 -13.39
N THR A 142 -3.93 -7.18 -12.36
CA THR A 142 -3.61 -6.62 -11.05
C THR A 142 -2.45 -5.65 -11.12
N LEU A 143 -1.41 -5.96 -11.91
CA LEU A 143 -0.30 -5.05 -12.15
C LEU A 143 -0.77 -3.76 -12.83
N ARG A 144 -1.62 -3.85 -13.86
CA ARG A 144 -2.21 -2.68 -14.53
C ARG A 144 -3.02 -1.82 -13.57
N LYS A 145 -3.88 -2.42 -12.73
CA LYS A 145 -4.67 -1.69 -11.73
C LYS A 145 -3.76 -0.97 -10.71
N ARG A 146 -2.68 -1.62 -10.28
CA ARG A 146 -1.72 -1.07 -9.30
C ARG A 146 -0.80 0.00 -9.88
N ILE A 147 -0.40 -0.14 -11.13
CA ILE A 147 0.31 0.91 -11.88
C ILE A 147 -0.64 2.09 -12.10
N ALA A 148 -1.87 1.85 -12.56
CA ALA A 148 -2.86 2.89 -12.79
C ALA A 148 -3.16 3.68 -11.51
N SER A 149 -3.29 3.02 -10.34
CA SER A 149 -3.45 3.71 -9.07
C SER A 149 -2.21 4.51 -8.66
N SER A 150 -1.00 4.00 -8.90
CA SER A 150 0.26 4.73 -8.65
C SER A 150 0.50 5.91 -9.60
N MET A 151 -0.12 5.87 -10.79
CA MET A 151 0.04 6.86 -11.86
C MET A 151 -0.97 8.01 -11.75
N ARG A 152 -2.00 7.91 -10.89
CA ARG A 152 -3.03 8.95 -10.70
C ARG A 152 -2.45 10.33 -10.33
N GLY A 153 -1.22 10.39 -9.83
CA GLY A 153 -0.52 11.63 -9.49
C GLY A 153 0.60 12.10 -10.45
N LYS A 154 0.94 11.39 -11.53
CA LYS A 154 2.09 11.77 -12.39
C LYS A 154 1.69 12.58 -13.62
N GLU A 155 2.56 13.53 -13.99
CA GLU A 155 2.41 14.50 -15.07
C GLU A 155 2.24 13.89 -16.48
N THR A 156 2.82 12.72 -16.76
CA THR A 156 2.67 12.04 -18.06
C THR A 156 1.26 11.52 -18.32
N SER A 157 0.38 11.53 -17.32
CA SER A 157 -0.99 11.05 -17.47
C SER A 157 -1.95 12.08 -18.09
N TRP A 158 -1.59 13.37 -18.14
CA TRP A 158 -2.43 14.44 -18.69
C TRP A 158 -2.62 14.33 -20.21
N PHE A 159 -1.58 13.89 -20.93
CA PHE A 159 -1.56 13.79 -22.39
C PHE A 159 -1.89 12.38 -22.90
N ASN A 160 -2.72 11.63 -22.20
CA ASN A 160 -3.06 10.27 -22.61
C ASN A 160 -3.97 10.30 -23.87
N PRO A 161 -3.47 9.91 -25.07
CA PRO A 161 -4.26 9.97 -26.30
C PRO A 161 -5.43 8.99 -26.30
N ASN A 162 -5.41 7.98 -25.41
CA ASN A 162 -6.49 7.00 -25.27
C ASN A 162 -7.60 7.47 -24.32
N ASN A 163 -7.53 8.68 -23.76
CA ASN A 163 -8.52 9.21 -22.82
C ASN A 163 -9.02 10.58 -23.30
N VAL A 164 -9.75 10.56 -24.42
CA VAL A 164 -10.37 11.72 -25.04
C VAL A 164 -11.85 11.78 -24.62
N ARG A 165 -12.30 12.94 -24.16
CA ARG A 165 -13.71 13.25 -23.85
C ARG A 165 -14.06 14.54 -24.59
N ASP A 166 -15.19 14.54 -25.29
CA ASP A 166 -15.65 15.70 -26.08
C ASP A 166 -14.59 16.25 -27.05
N GLY A 167 -13.85 15.33 -27.68
CA GLY A 167 -12.79 15.64 -28.64
C GLY A 167 -11.53 16.27 -28.03
N LYS A 168 -11.39 16.27 -26.69
CA LYS A 168 -10.21 16.78 -25.98
C LYS A 168 -9.63 15.73 -25.04
N THR A 169 -8.31 15.64 -25.01
CA THR A 169 -7.58 14.99 -23.93
C THR A 169 -7.72 15.78 -22.63
N GLU A 170 -7.36 15.15 -21.52
CA GLU A 170 -7.39 15.78 -20.20
C GLU A 170 -6.54 17.07 -20.14
N ALA A 171 -5.37 17.07 -20.79
CA ALA A 171 -4.50 18.24 -20.93
C ALA A 171 -5.15 19.37 -21.74
N GLU A 172 -5.69 19.06 -22.92
CA GLU A 172 -6.34 20.04 -23.80
C GLU A 172 -7.57 20.65 -23.15
N TYR A 173 -8.35 19.85 -22.43
CA TYR A 173 -9.49 20.34 -21.69
C TYR A 173 -9.06 21.27 -20.55
N ALA A 174 -8.02 20.92 -19.78
CA ALA A 174 -7.50 21.79 -18.73
C ALA A 174 -6.96 23.13 -19.29
N LEU A 175 -6.24 23.10 -20.43
CA LEU A 175 -5.76 24.31 -21.12
C LEU A 175 -6.92 25.16 -21.63
N PHE A 176 -7.97 24.54 -22.18
CA PHE A 176 -9.19 25.23 -22.58
C PHE A 176 -9.88 25.93 -21.40
N LEU A 177 -9.94 25.31 -20.23
CA LEU A 177 -10.55 25.92 -19.05
C LEU A 177 -9.82 27.19 -18.60
N VAL A 178 -8.49 27.27 -18.75
CA VAL A 178 -7.73 28.49 -18.37
C VAL A 178 -8.10 29.70 -19.21
N SER A 179 -8.55 29.51 -20.45
CA SER A 179 -9.00 30.63 -21.29
C SER A 179 -10.43 31.08 -20.97
N GLN A 180 -11.16 30.34 -20.12
CA GLN A 180 -12.52 30.70 -19.72
C GLN A 180 -12.50 31.66 -18.52
N PRO A 181 -13.21 32.81 -18.59
CA PRO A 181 -13.27 33.79 -17.50
C PRO A 181 -13.71 33.20 -16.16
N ASP A 182 -14.68 32.27 -16.17
CA ASP A 182 -15.23 31.65 -14.96
C ASP A 182 -14.22 30.82 -14.14
N TYR A 183 -13.13 30.44 -14.79
CA TYR A 183 -12.03 29.64 -14.23
C TYR A 183 -10.80 30.51 -13.96
N GLN A 184 -10.96 31.83 -13.90
CA GLN A 184 -9.93 32.78 -13.53
C GLN A 184 -10.26 33.42 -12.18
N LEU A 185 -9.21 33.65 -11.40
CA LEU A 185 -9.21 34.45 -10.19
C LEU A 185 -8.68 35.83 -10.52
N HIS A 186 -9.49 36.84 -10.21
CA HIS A 186 -9.12 38.25 -10.32
C HIS A 186 -8.70 38.75 -8.93
N LYS A 187 -7.47 39.22 -8.81
CA LYS A 187 -6.96 39.88 -7.60
C LYS A 187 -6.32 41.21 -7.98
N GLY A 188 -7.13 42.26 -8.03
CA GLY A 188 -6.75 43.52 -8.66
C GLY A 188 -6.53 43.31 -10.16
N ASP A 189 -5.43 43.84 -10.70
CA ASP A 189 -5.06 43.70 -12.11
C ASP A 189 -4.44 42.33 -12.45
N VAL A 190 -4.20 41.49 -11.44
CA VAL A 190 -3.61 40.16 -11.64
C VAL A 190 -4.70 39.13 -11.92
N VAL A 191 -4.66 38.57 -13.11
CA VAL A 191 -5.47 37.43 -13.53
C VAL A 191 -4.66 36.15 -13.36
N SER A 192 -5.20 35.18 -12.62
CA SER A 192 -4.55 33.88 -12.40
C SER A 192 -5.56 32.74 -12.53
N PRO A 193 -5.16 31.51 -12.92
CA PRO A 193 -6.12 30.42 -13.04
C PRO A 193 -6.67 29.98 -11.66
N ASP A 194 -7.97 29.72 -11.58
CA ASP A 194 -8.61 29.08 -10.44
C ASP A 194 -8.37 27.57 -10.49
N TYR A 195 -7.23 27.14 -9.96
CA TYR A 195 -6.86 25.73 -9.94
C TYR A 195 -7.86 24.83 -9.19
N THR A 196 -8.69 25.37 -8.30
CA THR A 196 -9.70 24.58 -7.58
C THR A 196 -10.91 24.30 -8.47
N LYS A 197 -11.41 25.32 -9.18
CA LYS A 197 -12.49 25.12 -10.17
C LYS A 197 -12.05 24.23 -11.33
N ILE A 198 -10.84 24.47 -11.85
CA ILE A 198 -10.27 23.65 -12.94
C ILE A 198 -10.14 22.19 -12.50
N MET A 199 -9.64 21.93 -11.28
CA MET A 199 -9.58 20.59 -10.70
C MET A 199 -10.96 19.92 -10.67
N GLY A 200 -11.99 20.63 -10.19
CA GLY A 200 -13.36 20.13 -10.11
C GLY A 200 -13.91 19.72 -11.48
N ALA A 201 -13.79 20.61 -12.48
CA ALA A 201 -14.26 20.36 -13.83
C ALA A 201 -13.51 19.21 -14.52
N VAL A 202 -12.18 19.17 -14.42
CA VAL A 202 -11.36 18.07 -14.97
C VAL A 202 -11.75 16.73 -14.33
N ASN A 203 -11.95 16.70 -13.01
CA ASN A 203 -12.36 15.47 -12.33
C ASN A 203 -13.77 15.02 -12.66
N ALA A 204 -14.71 15.95 -12.87
CA ALA A 204 -16.07 15.63 -13.27
C ALA A 204 -16.11 14.90 -14.62
N ILE A 205 -15.29 15.34 -15.59
CA ILE A 205 -15.26 14.75 -16.93
C ILE A 205 -14.39 13.49 -17.01
N PHE A 206 -13.22 13.49 -16.36
CA PHE A 206 -12.22 12.43 -16.54
C PHE A 206 -12.09 11.45 -15.37
N GLY A 207 -12.70 11.73 -14.21
CA GLY A 207 -12.82 10.79 -13.08
C GLY A 207 -11.50 10.41 -12.38
N ARG A 208 -10.42 11.18 -12.58
CA ARG A 208 -9.06 10.81 -12.12
C ARG A 208 -8.67 11.28 -10.73
N ASN A 209 -9.54 11.99 -10.01
CA ASN A 209 -9.27 12.54 -8.67
C ASN A 209 -7.95 13.33 -8.59
N ARG A 210 -7.73 14.22 -9.58
CA ARG A 210 -6.64 15.20 -9.56
C ARG A 210 -6.74 16.06 -8.31
N SER A 211 -5.60 16.36 -7.72
CA SER A 211 -5.48 17.33 -6.64
C SER A 211 -5.20 18.72 -7.21
N ARG A 212 -5.52 19.76 -6.43
CA ARG A 212 -5.20 21.16 -6.77
C ARG A 212 -3.70 21.34 -7.06
N ALA A 213 -2.83 20.67 -6.29
CA ALA A 213 -1.39 20.72 -6.48
C ALA A 213 -0.95 20.14 -7.84
N ALA A 214 -1.59 19.05 -8.28
CA ALA A 214 -1.31 18.44 -9.58
C ALA A 214 -1.71 19.35 -10.75
N VAL A 215 -2.86 20.03 -10.64
CA VAL A 215 -3.34 21.01 -11.64
C VAL A 215 -2.39 22.20 -11.71
N LYS A 216 -2.00 22.76 -10.55
CA LYS A 216 -1.06 23.87 -10.49
C LYS A 216 0.30 23.50 -11.12
N GLY A 217 0.84 22.33 -10.76
CA GLY A 217 2.12 21.85 -11.28
C GLY A 217 2.10 21.64 -12.80
N PHE A 218 0.98 21.15 -13.36
CA PHE A 218 0.80 21.03 -14.81
C PHE A 218 0.99 22.38 -15.53
N PHE A 219 0.32 23.44 -15.06
CA PHE A 219 0.41 24.76 -15.70
C PHE A 219 1.77 25.44 -15.48
N GLU A 220 2.41 25.23 -14.33
CA GLU A 220 3.77 25.75 -14.08
C GLU A 220 4.79 25.11 -15.03
N ASN A 221 4.65 23.82 -15.33
CA ASN A 221 5.52 23.12 -16.25
C ASN A 221 5.21 23.44 -17.73
N GLU A 222 3.95 23.61 -18.12
CA GLU A 222 3.59 24.07 -19.47
C GLU A 222 4.08 25.50 -19.75
N LYS A 223 4.08 26.40 -18.75
CA LYS A 223 4.73 27.71 -18.87
C LYS A 223 6.23 27.63 -19.10
N MET A 224 6.89 26.60 -18.55
CA MET A 224 8.33 26.36 -18.75
C MET A 224 8.64 25.75 -20.12
N ARG A 225 7.71 25.01 -20.72
CA ARG A 225 7.85 24.42 -22.07
C ARG A 225 7.67 25.43 -23.22
N ASN A 226 6.89 26.48 -22.99
CA ASN A 226 6.60 27.52 -23.98
C ASN A 226 7.50 28.78 -23.83
N ARG A 227 8.62 28.66 -23.10
CA ARG A 227 9.68 29.66 -22.98
C ARG A 227 10.93 29.17 -23.68
#